data_AF-A0A418VMZ3-F1
#
_entry.id   AF-A0A418VMZ3-F1
#
_cell.length_a   1.000
_cell.length_b   1.000
_cell.length_c   1.000
_cell.angle_alpha   90.00
_cell.angle_beta   90.00
_cell.angle_gamma   90.00
#
_symmetry.space_group_name_H-M   'P 1'
#
loop_
_entity.id
_entity.type
_entity.pdbx_description
1 polymer ?
#
loop_
_entity_poly.entity_id
_entity_poly.type
_entity_poly.pdbx_seq_one_letter_code
_entity_poly.pdbx_strand_id
1 'polypeptide(L)'
;MITVDEALSHALADHRAGRFAEAGALYRRILDGDPTNINALHLLGLIERQAGGLAGAQDGWANRIGRALQFNPSLAMAWHGLGVVFSSRGDAGLSRAIDALRRAVRLDPTLTEAHHDLGVALRRADRLDEAVDSQIRAVTLKADFVSAHMNLGNALLERGDAARAQASQRRALALSPASPECWYNLGNALHADNDAGGALTAYRRSARLGLTLAAARVATALIDLDRLAEAEVELIDSLTRPGVDVANSLELLTDIFRRSGRSGEGRALFTRLASTPLAGVLRRGECLTALAALDLHDGAPQAAVARLAAVRGDNGWFFTVKSLAALHSTLATHGLRLIRPAAMDANGRQPPRITSSTLASKGRFAHTVLEYVLLRLYAETHGCVLETPDWVGGAFFALNDPPQSGPLPPLLFPRRILNDLVSGACVRAPIVHRDILSPLFLFEHKEAYRERVQSWLKPRHVWAPHLDPMMELLRAAGATVVAIHVRRGDFLTSNYPITETAWYVDWLRALWPQLEHPVLYLASDDLPAIRHAFAEFHPLTRADVAEDWVGLEFLQDFHALMNADVVGISAASGFSLLAARLNTRARLFVEPDMAARRIRPFAPWTP
;
A
#
# COMPACT_ATOMS: atom_id res chain seq x y z
N MET A 1 -4.82 -60.25 2.64
CA MET A 1 -3.91 -59.09 2.64
C MET A 1 -4.42 -58.19 1.51
N ILE A 2 -4.89 -56.98 1.82
CA ILE A 2 -5.40 -56.06 0.79
C ILE A 2 -4.19 -55.58 -0.02
N THR A 3 -4.26 -55.62 -1.34
CA THR A 3 -3.19 -55.14 -2.22
C THR A 3 -3.07 -53.61 -2.15
N VAL A 4 -1.93 -53.04 -2.58
CA VAL A 4 -1.73 -51.58 -2.60
C VAL A 4 -2.80 -50.88 -3.45
N ASP A 5 -3.21 -51.48 -4.58
CA ASP A 5 -4.21 -50.93 -5.48
C ASP A 5 -5.64 -50.96 -4.89
N GLU A 6 -6.00 -52.03 -4.18
CA GLU A 6 -7.27 -52.12 -3.46
C GLU A 6 -7.31 -51.13 -2.28
N ALA A 7 -6.20 -50.98 -1.55
CA ALA A 7 -6.09 -50.00 -0.47
C ALA A 7 -6.18 -48.56 -1.00
N LEU A 8 -5.56 -48.28 -2.16
CA LEU A 8 -5.62 -46.98 -2.81
C LEU A 8 -7.03 -46.66 -3.30
N SER A 9 -7.73 -47.64 -3.86
CA SER A 9 -9.11 -47.50 -4.33
C SER A 9 -10.08 -47.17 -3.19
N HIS A 10 -9.93 -47.84 -2.03
CA HIS A 10 -10.69 -47.50 -0.83
C HIS A 10 -10.35 -46.11 -0.29
N ALA A 11 -9.06 -45.76 -0.22
CA ALA A 11 -8.63 -44.44 0.21
C ALA A 11 -9.19 -43.31 -0.67
N LEU A 12 -9.26 -43.53 -1.99
CA LEU A 12 -9.87 -42.61 -2.94
C LEU A 12 -11.38 -42.48 -2.76
N ALA A 13 -12.08 -43.57 -2.47
CA ALA A 13 -13.52 -43.55 -2.18
C ALA A 13 -13.81 -42.76 -0.90
N ASP A 14 -13.03 -42.97 0.17
CA ASP A 14 -13.13 -42.22 1.41
C ASP A 14 -12.81 -40.73 1.19
N HIS A 15 -11.78 -40.42 0.41
CA HIS A 15 -11.39 -39.05 0.08
C HIS A 15 -12.50 -38.33 -0.70
N ARG A 16 -13.10 -38.97 -1.72
CA ARG A 16 -14.23 -38.40 -2.48
C ARG A 16 -15.48 -38.20 -1.63
N ALA A 17 -15.67 -39.03 -0.60
CA ALA A 17 -16.78 -38.93 0.33
C ALA A 17 -16.51 -37.95 1.50
N GLY A 18 -15.35 -37.26 1.53
CA GLY A 18 -14.98 -36.31 2.58
C GLY A 18 -14.55 -36.95 3.90
N ARG A 19 -14.36 -38.28 3.94
CA ARG A 19 -13.85 -39.04 5.10
C ARG A 19 -12.33 -38.96 5.18
N PHE A 20 -11.83 -37.75 5.46
CA PHE A 20 -10.40 -37.44 5.35
C PHE A 20 -9.54 -38.14 6.41
N ALA A 21 -10.07 -38.44 7.59
CA ALA A 21 -9.31 -39.14 8.63
C ALA A 21 -9.03 -40.60 8.23
N GLU A 22 -10.04 -41.26 7.68
CA GLU A 22 -10.03 -42.63 7.18
C GLU A 22 -9.16 -42.75 5.93
N ALA A 23 -9.37 -41.86 4.94
CA ALA A 23 -8.52 -41.78 3.76
C ALA A 23 -7.06 -41.51 4.12
N GLY A 24 -6.79 -40.60 5.07
CA GLY A 24 -5.45 -40.29 5.54
C GLY A 24 -4.76 -41.47 6.23
N ALA A 25 -5.50 -42.29 6.98
CA ALA A 25 -4.96 -43.51 7.59
C ALA A 25 -4.58 -44.56 6.54
N LEU A 26 -5.41 -44.71 5.50
CA LEU A 26 -5.13 -45.63 4.39
C LEU A 26 -3.92 -45.17 3.57
N TYR A 27 -3.79 -43.89 3.24
CA TYR A 27 -2.60 -43.39 2.53
C TYR A 27 -1.32 -43.56 3.37
N ARG A 28 -1.34 -43.32 4.68
CA ARG A 28 -0.18 -43.58 5.55
C ARG A 28 0.23 -45.06 5.51
N ARG A 29 -0.75 -45.96 5.60
CA ARG A 29 -0.51 -47.40 5.52
C ARG A 29 0.04 -47.86 4.17
N ILE A 30 -0.37 -47.22 3.07
CA ILE A 30 0.22 -47.43 1.74
C ILE A 30 1.68 -46.99 1.74
N LEU A 31 1.98 -45.82 2.34
CA LEU A 31 3.34 -45.28 2.40
C LEU A 31 4.28 -46.04 3.34
N ASP A 32 3.75 -46.72 4.36
CA ASP A 32 4.53 -47.62 5.21
C ASP A 32 5.02 -48.86 4.44
N GLY A 33 4.25 -49.32 3.45
CA GLY A 33 4.59 -50.46 2.60
C GLY A 33 5.33 -50.08 1.30
N ASP A 34 5.00 -48.93 0.73
CA ASP A 34 5.65 -48.34 -0.45
C ASP A 34 5.86 -46.83 -0.22
N PRO A 35 7.02 -46.43 0.34
CA PRO A 35 7.33 -45.02 0.60
C PRO A 35 7.46 -44.15 -0.66
N THR A 36 7.41 -44.76 -1.85
CA THR A 36 7.53 -44.09 -3.16
C THR A 36 6.18 -43.94 -3.86
N ASN A 37 5.09 -44.44 -3.27
CA ASN A 37 3.77 -44.40 -3.87
C ASN A 37 3.29 -42.96 -4.12
N ILE A 38 3.36 -42.53 -5.37
CA ILE A 38 3.13 -41.15 -5.79
C ILE A 38 1.71 -40.67 -5.47
N ASN A 39 0.70 -41.53 -5.67
CA ASN A 39 -0.70 -41.19 -5.40
C ASN A 39 -0.95 -41.02 -3.90
N ALA A 40 -0.43 -41.93 -3.07
CA ALA A 40 -0.56 -41.81 -1.62
C ALA A 40 0.22 -40.61 -1.05
N LEU A 41 1.43 -40.31 -1.57
CA LEU A 41 2.20 -39.11 -1.18
C LEU A 41 1.43 -37.83 -1.52
N HIS A 42 0.86 -37.75 -2.71
CA HIS A 42 0.11 -36.58 -3.17
C HIS A 42 -1.21 -36.39 -2.40
N LEU A 43 -2.04 -37.43 -2.29
CA LEU A 43 -3.38 -37.37 -1.71
C LEU A 43 -3.37 -37.25 -0.19
N LEU A 44 -2.40 -37.88 0.50
CA LEU A 44 -2.17 -37.66 1.93
C LEU A 44 -1.79 -36.21 2.19
N GLY A 45 -0.92 -35.65 1.34
CA GLY A 45 -0.59 -34.24 1.40
C GLY A 45 -1.86 -33.36 1.34
N LEU A 46 -2.73 -33.56 0.36
CA LEU A 46 -3.96 -32.76 0.24
C LEU A 46 -4.83 -32.81 1.52
N ILE A 47 -4.93 -33.98 2.16
CA ILE A 47 -5.65 -34.15 3.43
C ILE A 47 -4.96 -33.39 4.57
N GLU A 48 -3.64 -33.51 4.72
CA GLU A 48 -2.88 -32.80 5.76
C GLU A 48 -3.02 -31.28 5.63
N ARG A 49 -3.10 -30.77 4.39
CA ARG A 49 -3.41 -29.36 4.13
C ARG A 49 -4.83 -28.97 4.55
N GLN A 50 -5.81 -29.82 4.28
CA GLN A 50 -7.22 -29.53 4.59
C GLN A 50 -7.53 -29.66 6.10
N ALA A 51 -6.82 -30.54 6.81
CA ALA A 51 -6.95 -30.74 8.26
C ALA A 51 -6.12 -29.73 9.08
N GLY A 52 -5.02 -29.20 8.52
CA GLY A 52 -4.11 -28.27 9.19
C GLY A 52 -4.49 -26.80 9.01
N GLY A 53 -5.45 -26.32 9.80
CA GLY A 53 -5.58 -24.88 10.06
C GLY A 53 -4.35 -24.37 10.84
N LEU A 54 -3.58 -23.49 10.20
CA LEU A 54 -2.47 -22.68 10.75
C LEU A 54 -1.12 -23.40 11.07
N ALA A 55 -0.10 -22.94 10.35
CA ALA A 55 1.36 -22.96 10.59
C ALA A 55 2.12 -24.29 10.77
N GLY A 56 1.59 -25.34 11.43
CA GLY A 56 2.37 -26.54 11.76
C GLY A 56 2.45 -27.63 10.68
N ALA A 57 1.42 -27.74 9.83
CA ALA A 57 1.29 -28.84 8.85
C ALA A 57 1.88 -28.54 7.46
N GLN A 58 2.27 -27.28 7.19
CA GLN A 58 2.72 -26.86 5.86
C GLN A 58 4.07 -27.50 5.45
N ASP A 59 4.94 -27.79 6.42
CA ASP A 59 6.25 -28.39 6.17
C ASP A 59 6.16 -29.88 5.83
N GLY A 60 5.22 -30.61 6.46
CA GLY A 60 4.94 -32.02 6.15
C GLY A 60 4.40 -32.22 4.74
N TRP A 61 3.42 -31.38 4.36
CA TRP A 61 2.83 -31.39 3.03
C TRP A 61 3.86 -31.08 1.92
N ALA A 62 4.68 -30.04 2.11
CA ALA A 62 5.65 -29.61 1.10
C ALA A 62 6.73 -30.66 0.90
N ASN A 63 7.14 -31.33 1.99
CA ASN A 63 8.07 -32.45 1.96
C ASN A 63 7.49 -33.65 1.19
N ARG A 64 6.25 -34.06 1.47
CA ARG A 64 5.60 -35.20 0.78
C ARG A 64 5.41 -34.96 -0.72
N ILE A 65 4.98 -33.76 -1.11
CA ILE A 65 4.87 -33.39 -2.52
C ILE A 65 6.26 -33.31 -3.18
N GLY A 66 7.26 -32.75 -2.49
CA GLY A 66 8.65 -32.72 -2.96
C GLY A 66 9.20 -34.13 -3.22
N ARG A 67 8.93 -35.09 -2.32
CA ARG A 67 9.29 -36.50 -2.50
C ARG A 67 8.53 -37.13 -3.67
N ALA A 68 7.23 -36.88 -3.83
CA ALA A 68 6.47 -37.38 -4.98
C ALA A 68 7.06 -36.92 -6.32
N LEU A 69 7.55 -35.67 -6.37
CA LEU A 69 8.19 -35.09 -7.56
C LEU A 69 9.61 -35.60 -7.82
N GLN A 70 10.32 -36.08 -6.79
CA GLN A 70 11.60 -36.79 -6.99
C GLN A 70 11.39 -38.10 -7.77
N PHE A 71 10.30 -38.82 -7.49
CA PHE A 71 9.98 -40.08 -8.16
C PHE A 71 9.25 -39.87 -9.50
N ASN A 72 8.39 -38.86 -9.60
CA ASN A 72 7.74 -38.51 -10.86
C ASN A 72 7.66 -36.99 -11.09
N PRO A 73 8.68 -36.41 -11.75
CA PRO A 73 8.69 -34.99 -12.12
C PRO A 73 7.60 -34.59 -13.14
N SER A 74 6.87 -35.54 -13.71
CA SER A 74 5.82 -35.29 -14.71
C SER A 74 4.41 -35.22 -14.12
N LEU A 75 4.25 -35.39 -12.81
CA LEU A 75 2.95 -35.33 -12.15
C LEU A 75 2.43 -33.88 -12.05
N ALA A 76 1.53 -33.48 -12.96
CA ALA A 76 0.98 -32.13 -13.03
C ALA A 76 0.29 -31.68 -11.72
N MET A 77 -0.52 -32.54 -11.10
CA MET A 77 -1.23 -32.22 -9.84
C MET A 77 -0.28 -31.97 -8.67
N ALA A 78 0.88 -32.61 -8.61
CA ALA A 78 1.87 -32.35 -7.58
C ALA A 78 2.55 -30.99 -7.76
N TRP A 79 2.84 -30.59 -9.00
CA TRP A 79 3.31 -29.24 -9.32
C TRP A 79 2.26 -28.16 -9.02
N HIS A 80 0.99 -28.43 -9.32
CA HIS A 80 -0.13 -27.54 -8.94
C HIS A 80 -0.18 -27.38 -7.42
N GLY A 81 -0.12 -28.50 -6.69
CA GLY A 81 0.03 -28.54 -5.24
C GLY A 81 1.13 -27.60 -4.76
N LEU A 82 2.39 -27.81 -5.17
CA LEU A 82 3.54 -26.95 -4.83
C LEU A 82 3.24 -25.47 -5.04
N GLY A 83 2.65 -25.14 -6.18
CA GLY A 83 2.19 -23.81 -6.53
C GLY A 83 1.33 -23.17 -5.44
N VAL A 84 0.31 -23.88 -4.99
CA VAL A 84 -0.65 -23.35 -4.02
C VAL A 84 -0.01 -23.05 -2.66
N VAL A 85 0.97 -23.83 -2.21
CA VAL A 85 1.62 -23.54 -0.91
C VAL A 85 2.73 -22.53 -1.02
N PHE A 86 3.43 -22.46 -2.14
CA PHE A 86 4.26 -21.29 -2.37
C PHE A 86 3.38 -20.02 -2.34
N SER A 87 2.17 -20.04 -2.92
CA SER A 87 1.22 -18.92 -2.83
C SER A 87 0.76 -18.61 -1.39
N SER A 88 0.65 -19.62 -0.51
CA SER A 88 0.26 -19.42 0.90
C SER A 88 1.37 -18.82 1.76
N ARG A 89 2.63 -18.81 1.28
CA ARG A 89 3.77 -18.14 1.93
C ARG A 89 3.81 -16.63 1.66
N GLY A 90 2.75 -16.07 1.09
CA GLY A 90 2.69 -14.65 0.75
C GLY A 90 3.66 -14.31 -0.38
N ASP A 91 4.17 -13.09 -0.36
CA ASP A 91 4.98 -12.55 -1.46
C ASP A 91 6.34 -13.26 -1.59
N ALA A 92 6.89 -13.75 -0.47
CA ALA A 92 8.14 -14.52 -0.44
C ALA A 92 8.07 -15.84 -1.24
N GLY A 93 6.87 -16.40 -1.41
CA GLY A 93 6.66 -17.63 -2.20
C GLY A 93 6.19 -17.38 -3.62
N LEU A 94 5.84 -16.15 -4.00
CA LEU A 94 5.09 -15.86 -5.22
C LEU A 94 5.81 -16.29 -6.51
N SER A 95 7.12 -16.04 -6.62
CA SER A 95 7.90 -16.47 -7.79
C SER A 95 7.91 -18.00 -7.94
N ARG A 96 8.15 -18.73 -6.84
CA ARG A 96 8.17 -20.20 -6.86
C ARG A 96 6.79 -20.77 -7.14
N ALA A 97 5.73 -20.08 -6.69
CA ALA A 97 4.35 -20.45 -6.97
C ALA A 97 4.09 -20.40 -8.49
N ILE A 98 4.45 -19.29 -9.13
CA ILE A 98 4.30 -19.11 -10.58
C ILE A 98 5.08 -20.19 -11.35
N ASP A 99 6.32 -20.48 -10.97
CA ASP A 99 7.14 -21.49 -11.65
C ASP A 99 6.54 -22.89 -11.54
N ALA A 100 6.07 -23.27 -10.35
CA ALA A 100 5.41 -24.55 -10.12
C ALA A 100 4.08 -24.67 -10.88
N LEU A 101 3.24 -23.63 -10.83
CA LEU A 101 1.96 -23.60 -11.54
C LEU A 101 2.14 -23.63 -13.06
N ARG A 102 3.13 -22.89 -13.59
CA ARG A 102 3.51 -22.97 -15.01
C ARG A 102 3.96 -24.36 -15.41
N ARG A 103 4.68 -25.06 -14.53
CA ARG A 103 5.07 -26.45 -14.78
C ARG A 103 3.85 -27.37 -14.81
N ALA A 104 2.90 -27.19 -13.90
CA ALA A 104 1.65 -27.94 -13.86
C ALA A 104 0.86 -27.81 -15.17
N VAL A 105 0.60 -26.58 -15.64
CA VAL A 105 -0.17 -26.36 -16.88
C VAL A 105 0.56 -26.79 -18.15
N ARG A 106 1.90 -26.88 -18.13
CA ARG A 106 2.67 -27.48 -19.23
C ARG A 106 2.55 -29.00 -19.27
N LEU A 107 2.50 -29.64 -18.11
CA LEU A 107 2.39 -31.10 -17.98
C LEU A 107 0.97 -31.58 -18.27
N ASP A 108 -0.03 -30.82 -17.81
CA ASP A 108 -1.44 -31.05 -18.12
C ASP A 108 -2.12 -29.71 -18.50
N PRO A 109 -2.27 -29.43 -19.81
CA PRO A 109 -2.94 -28.23 -20.28
C PRO A 109 -4.44 -28.15 -19.99
N THR A 110 -5.06 -29.23 -19.53
CA THR A 110 -6.50 -29.35 -19.23
C THR A 110 -6.82 -29.20 -17.74
N LEU A 111 -5.81 -29.15 -16.88
CA LEU A 111 -5.95 -28.95 -15.44
C LEU A 111 -6.46 -27.54 -15.13
N THR A 112 -7.78 -27.41 -14.99
CA THR A 112 -8.51 -26.14 -14.90
C THR A 112 -8.09 -25.34 -13.67
N GLU A 113 -7.97 -26.00 -12.52
CA GLU A 113 -7.56 -25.41 -11.24
C GLU A 113 -6.14 -24.83 -11.31
N ALA A 114 -5.23 -25.46 -12.04
CA ALA A 114 -3.87 -24.96 -12.21
C ALA A 114 -3.83 -23.68 -13.04
N HIS A 115 -4.65 -23.56 -14.10
CA HIS A 115 -4.80 -22.32 -14.85
C HIS A 115 -5.41 -21.20 -13.99
N HIS A 116 -6.41 -21.51 -13.17
CA HIS A 116 -7.00 -20.55 -12.25
C HIS A 116 -6.00 -20.04 -11.21
N ASP A 117 -5.32 -20.95 -10.50
CA ASP A 117 -4.35 -20.57 -9.47
C ASP A 117 -3.13 -19.87 -10.07
N LEU A 118 -2.71 -20.24 -11.29
CA LEU A 118 -1.70 -19.52 -12.05
C LEU A 118 -2.14 -18.08 -12.32
N GLY A 119 -3.38 -17.89 -12.78
CA GLY A 119 -3.96 -16.56 -13.00
C GLY A 119 -3.97 -15.70 -11.73
N VAL A 120 -4.37 -16.28 -10.59
CA VAL A 120 -4.34 -15.60 -9.29
C VAL A 120 -2.92 -15.21 -8.87
N ALA A 121 -1.96 -16.12 -8.99
CA ALA A 121 -0.56 -15.85 -8.64
C ALA A 121 0.07 -14.79 -9.56
N LEU A 122 -0.20 -14.85 -10.86
CA LEU A 122 0.26 -13.86 -11.84
C LEU A 122 -0.34 -12.47 -11.57
N ARG A 123 -1.64 -12.39 -11.23
CA ARG A 123 -2.28 -11.12 -10.85
C ARG A 123 -1.61 -10.51 -9.62
N ARG A 124 -1.36 -11.31 -8.58
CA ARG A 124 -0.64 -10.87 -7.37
C ARG A 124 0.79 -10.40 -7.67
N ALA A 125 1.43 -10.95 -8.69
CA ALA A 125 2.75 -10.54 -9.15
C ALA A 125 2.72 -9.35 -10.13
N ASP A 126 1.55 -8.72 -10.32
CA ASP A 126 1.33 -7.65 -11.31
C ASP A 126 1.72 -8.07 -12.75
N ARG A 127 1.48 -9.34 -13.10
CA ARG A 127 1.64 -9.89 -14.46
C ARG A 127 0.27 -10.08 -15.11
N LEU A 128 -0.45 -8.97 -15.26
CA LEU A 128 -1.89 -8.96 -15.55
C LEU A 128 -2.26 -9.59 -16.90
N ASP A 129 -1.47 -9.42 -17.95
CA ASP A 129 -1.77 -10.03 -19.25
C ASP A 129 -1.74 -11.56 -19.19
N GLU A 130 -0.68 -12.12 -18.60
CA GLU A 130 -0.57 -13.55 -18.38
C GLU A 130 -1.64 -14.07 -17.40
N ALA A 131 -2.02 -13.24 -16.42
CA ALA A 131 -3.10 -13.56 -15.49
C ALA A 131 -4.44 -13.68 -16.23
N VAL A 132 -4.75 -12.72 -17.10
CA VAL A 132 -5.96 -12.73 -17.94
C VAL A 132 -5.95 -13.95 -18.86
N ASP A 133 -4.84 -14.25 -19.54
CA ASP A 133 -4.74 -15.42 -20.43
C ASP A 133 -4.98 -16.73 -19.67
N SER A 134 -4.32 -16.90 -18.52
CA SER A 134 -4.50 -18.08 -17.67
C SER A 134 -5.95 -18.21 -17.20
N GLN A 135 -6.59 -17.10 -16.85
CA GLN A 135 -7.96 -17.12 -16.37
C GLN A 135 -8.98 -17.36 -17.50
N ILE A 136 -8.71 -16.86 -18.71
CA ILE A 136 -9.46 -17.20 -19.94
C ILE A 136 -9.39 -18.72 -20.20
N ARG A 137 -8.21 -19.33 -20.05
CA ARG A 137 -8.06 -20.78 -20.19
C ARG A 137 -8.91 -21.55 -19.17
N ALA A 138 -8.90 -21.13 -17.90
CA ALA A 138 -9.73 -21.73 -16.86
C ALA A 138 -11.24 -21.65 -17.19
N VAL A 139 -11.76 -20.49 -17.60
CA VAL A 139 -13.19 -20.37 -17.94
C VAL A 139 -13.56 -21.05 -19.26
N THR A 140 -12.58 -21.27 -20.15
CA THR A 140 -12.79 -22.04 -21.40
C THR A 140 -12.90 -23.54 -21.10
N LEU A 141 -12.05 -24.06 -20.22
CA LEU A 141 -12.08 -25.46 -19.79
C LEU A 141 -13.31 -25.77 -18.91
N LYS A 142 -13.72 -24.80 -18.08
CA LYS A 142 -14.88 -24.93 -17.19
C LYS A 142 -15.73 -23.65 -17.18
N ALA A 143 -16.75 -23.62 -18.04
CA ALA A 143 -17.58 -22.44 -18.28
C ALA A 143 -18.44 -21.98 -17.09
N ASP A 144 -18.71 -22.87 -16.13
CA ASP A 144 -19.48 -22.63 -14.91
C ASP A 144 -18.59 -22.35 -13.68
N PHE A 145 -17.28 -22.13 -13.87
CA PHE A 145 -16.35 -21.88 -12.78
C PHE A 145 -16.47 -20.43 -12.25
N VAL A 146 -17.35 -20.22 -11.26
CA VAL A 146 -17.65 -18.89 -10.68
C VAL A 146 -16.41 -18.12 -10.25
N SER A 147 -15.52 -18.74 -9.46
CA SER A 147 -14.29 -18.11 -8.97
C SER A 147 -13.36 -17.66 -10.10
N ALA A 148 -13.33 -18.42 -11.21
CA ALA A 148 -12.53 -18.08 -12.37
C ALA A 148 -13.08 -16.85 -13.10
N HIS A 149 -14.40 -16.74 -13.28
CA HIS A 149 -15.04 -15.54 -13.85
C HIS A 149 -14.84 -14.30 -12.97
N MET A 150 -14.94 -14.44 -11.64
CA MET A 150 -14.66 -13.34 -10.71
C MET A 150 -13.21 -12.85 -10.82
N ASN A 151 -12.24 -13.76 -10.81
CA ASN A 151 -10.83 -13.40 -10.90
C ASN A 151 -10.44 -12.89 -12.30
N LEU A 152 -11.13 -13.34 -13.35
CA LEU A 152 -10.97 -12.78 -14.70
C LEU A 152 -11.42 -11.33 -14.70
N GLY A 153 -12.60 -11.06 -14.14
CA GLY A 153 -13.11 -9.69 -13.99
C GLY A 153 -12.16 -8.80 -13.21
N ASN A 154 -11.59 -9.28 -12.10
CA ASN A 154 -10.65 -8.51 -11.29
C ASN A 154 -9.33 -8.22 -12.04
N ALA A 155 -8.75 -9.22 -12.71
CA ALA A 155 -7.54 -9.03 -13.52
C ALA A 155 -7.77 -8.05 -14.68
N LEU A 156 -8.94 -8.11 -15.31
CA LEU A 156 -9.35 -7.18 -16.38
C LEU A 156 -9.53 -5.76 -15.84
N LEU A 157 -10.12 -5.58 -14.65
CA LEU A 157 -10.22 -4.26 -14.01
C LEU A 157 -8.85 -3.66 -13.70
N GLU A 158 -7.94 -4.44 -13.11
CA GLU A 158 -6.59 -4.00 -12.80
C GLU A 158 -5.78 -3.66 -14.06
N ARG A 159 -6.07 -4.36 -15.17
CA ARG A 159 -5.51 -4.03 -16.50
C ARG A 159 -6.18 -2.79 -17.14
N GLY A 160 -7.28 -2.30 -16.55
CA GLY A 160 -8.03 -1.14 -17.03
C GLY A 160 -9.00 -1.43 -18.19
N ASP A 161 -9.48 -2.67 -18.30
CA ASP A 161 -10.45 -3.18 -19.28
C ASP A 161 -11.82 -3.41 -18.61
N ALA A 162 -12.48 -2.31 -18.21
CA ALA A 162 -13.69 -2.34 -17.40
C ALA A 162 -14.87 -3.02 -18.10
N ALA A 163 -15.02 -2.84 -19.42
CA ALA A 163 -16.10 -3.44 -20.20
C ALA A 163 -16.04 -4.99 -20.19
N ARG A 164 -14.87 -5.58 -20.46
CA ARG A 164 -14.70 -7.04 -20.39
C ARG A 164 -14.77 -7.56 -18.96
N ALA A 165 -14.33 -6.76 -18.00
CA ALA A 165 -14.48 -7.10 -16.59
C ALA A 165 -15.96 -7.28 -16.24
N GLN A 166 -16.81 -6.29 -16.55
CA GLN A 166 -18.25 -6.35 -16.30
C GLN A 166 -18.88 -7.60 -16.92
N ALA A 167 -18.54 -7.93 -18.17
CA ALA A 167 -19.05 -9.14 -18.82
C ALA A 167 -18.72 -10.41 -18.00
N SER A 168 -17.49 -10.50 -17.50
CA SER A 168 -17.02 -11.63 -16.67
C SER A 168 -17.72 -11.65 -15.31
N GLN A 169 -17.89 -10.51 -14.63
CA GLN A 169 -18.61 -10.48 -13.34
C GLN A 169 -20.10 -10.73 -13.50
N ARG A 170 -20.75 -10.27 -14.57
CA ARG A 170 -22.14 -10.62 -14.88
C ARG A 170 -22.30 -12.12 -15.09
N ARG A 171 -21.32 -12.77 -15.72
CA ARG A 171 -21.31 -14.25 -15.84
C ARG A 171 -21.17 -14.93 -14.49
N ALA A 172 -20.25 -14.49 -13.64
CA ALA A 172 -20.12 -15.02 -12.27
C ALA A 172 -21.42 -14.85 -11.47
N LEU A 173 -22.04 -13.67 -11.55
CA LEU A 173 -23.29 -13.38 -10.87
C LEU A 173 -24.47 -14.20 -11.40
N ALA A 174 -24.54 -14.44 -12.71
CA ALA A 174 -25.57 -15.31 -13.30
C ALA A 174 -25.46 -16.76 -12.80
N LEU A 175 -24.24 -17.23 -12.54
CA LEU A 175 -23.98 -18.56 -11.98
C LEU A 175 -24.21 -18.61 -10.45
N SER A 176 -24.05 -17.50 -9.74
CA SER A 176 -24.24 -17.40 -8.28
C SER A 176 -24.94 -16.10 -7.87
N PRO A 177 -26.25 -15.96 -8.09
CA PRO A 177 -26.98 -14.70 -7.89
C PRO A 177 -27.13 -14.29 -6.41
N ALA A 178 -26.92 -15.24 -5.49
CA ALA A 178 -26.98 -15.03 -4.04
C ALA A 178 -25.61 -14.75 -3.41
N SER A 179 -24.50 -14.79 -4.17
CA SER A 179 -23.17 -14.48 -3.64
C SER A 179 -23.00 -12.96 -3.41
N PRO A 180 -22.77 -12.52 -2.16
CA PRO A 180 -22.47 -11.11 -1.89
C PRO A 180 -21.20 -10.61 -2.62
N GLU A 181 -20.20 -11.48 -2.79
CA GLU A 181 -18.92 -11.15 -3.44
C GLU A 181 -19.09 -10.91 -4.94
N CYS A 182 -19.98 -11.68 -5.60
CA CYS A 182 -20.30 -11.45 -7.01
C CYS A 182 -20.95 -10.08 -7.23
N TRP A 183 -21.89 -9.70 -6.36
CA TRP A 183 -22.49 -8.36 -6.38
C TRP A 183 -21.46 -7.25 -6.09
N TYR A 184 -20.57 -7.47 -5.13
CA TYR A 184 -19.50 -6.52 -4.81
C TYR A 184 -18.54 -6.30 -5.99
N ASN A 185 -18.07 -7.37 -6.63
CA ASN A 185 -17.14 -7.27 -7.75
C ASN A 185 -17.81 -6.69 -9.01
N LEU A 186 -19.10 -6.96 -9.24
CA LEU A 186 -19.86 -6.25 -10.27
C LEU A 186 -19.95 -4.75 -9.95
N GLY A 187 -20.20 -4.38 -8.70
CA GLY A 187 -20.18 -2.99 -8.25
C GLY A 187 -18.85 -2.30 -8.53
N ASN A 188 -17.72 -2.96 -8.24
CA ASN A 188 -16.39 -2.42 -8.54
C ASN A 188 -16.20 -2.16 -10.04
N ALA A 189 -16.71 -3.03 -10.90
CA ALA A 189 -16.56 -2.86 -12.34
C ALA A 189 -17.50 -1.83 -12.96
N LEU A 190 -18.73 -1.73 -12.46
CA LEU A 190 -19.65 -0.67 -12.85
C LEU A 190 -19.08 0.69 -12.43
N HIS A 191 -18.52 0.77 -11.22
CA HIS A 191 -17.89 1.97 -10.72
C HIS A 191 -16.66 2.37 -11.54
N ALA A 192 -15.79 1.41 -11.91
CA ALA A 192 -14.64 1.65 -12.77
C ALA A 192 -15.02 2.10 -14.19
N ASP A 193 -16.20 1.71 -14.67
CA ASP A 193 -16.78 2.12 -15.95
C ASP A 193 -17.61 3.42 -15.84
N ASN A 194 -17.50 4.13 -14.72
CA ASN A 194 -18.21 5.39 -14.44
C ASN A 194 -19.75 5.24 -14.35
N ASP A 195 -20.27 4.04 -14.11
CA ASP A 195 -21.67 3.78 -13.75
C ASP A 195 -21.83 3.73 -12.22
N ALA A 196 -21.77 4.91 -11.58
CA ALA A 196 -21.93 5.03 -10.13
C ALA A 196 -23.33 4.61 -9.64
N GLY A 197 -24.38 4.77 -10.47
CA GLY A 197 -25.74 4.36 -10.15
C GLY A 197 -25.94 2.84 -10.13
N GLY A 198 -25.42 2.16 -11.15
CA GLY A 198 -25.36 0.69 -11.19
C GLY A 198 -24.48 0.14 -10.07
N ALA A 199 -23.32 0.76 -9.82
CA ALA A 199 -22.43 0.39 -8.72
C ALA A 199 -23.13 0.49 -7.37
N LEU A 200 -23.80 1.61 -7.07
CA LEU A 200 -24.58 1.81 -5.85
C LEU A 200 -25.63 0.69 -5.67
N THR A 201 -26.34 0.35 -6.74
CA THR A 201 -27.35 -0.72 -6.72
C THR A 201 -26.73 -2.08 -6.38
N ALA A 202 -25.60 -2.41 -7.00
CA ALA A 202 -24.87 -3.64 -6.77
C ALA A 202 -24.29 -3.71 -5.33
N TYR A 203 -23.67 -2.64 -4.84
CA TYR A 203 -23.15 -2.57 -3.47
C TYR A 203 -24.26 -2.67 -2.43
N ARG A 204 -25.39 -1.97 -2.60
CA ARG A 204 -26.57 -2.12 -1.72
C ARG A 204 -27.11 -3.54 -1.70
N ARG A 205 -27.04 -4.27 -2.82
CA ARG A 205 -27.43 -5.68 -2.87
C ARG A 205 -26.42 -6.57 -2.14
N SER A 206 -25.12 -6.35 -2.34
CA SER A 206 -24.04 -7.06 -1.63
C SER A 206 -24.12 -6.85 -0.11
N ALA A 207 -24.31 -5.61 0.35
CA ALA A 207 -24.46 -5.29 1.77
C ALA A 207 -25.67 -6.00 2.40
N ARG A 208 -26.83 -6.01 1.71
CA ARG A 208 -28.03 -6.74 2.14
C ARG A 208 -27.83 -8.26 2.22
N LEU A 209 -26.91 -8.81 1.44
CA LEU A 209 -26.52 -10.23 1.47
C LEU A 209 -25.45 -10.52 2.54
N GLY A 210 -25.06 -9.52 3.35
CA GLY A 210 -24.21 -9.71 4.53
C GLY A 210 -22.74 -9.34 4.36
N LEU A 211 -22.33 -8.77 3.23
CA LEU A 211 -20.95 -8.33 3.06
C LEU A 211 -20.72 -6.93 3.62
N THR A 212 -20.21 -6.87 4.85
CA THR A 212 -20.01 -5.61 5.60
C THR A 212 -19.20 -4.57 4.83
N LEU A 213 -18.12 -4.99 4.15
CA LEU A 213 -17.24 -4.07 3.41
C LEU A 213 -17.94 -3.38 2.22
N ALA A 214 -19.12 -3.86 1.78
CA ALA A 214 -19.90 -3.22 0.74
C ALA A 214 -20.56 -1.92 1.21
N ALA A 215 -20.84 -1.77 2.52
CA ALA A 215 -21.44 -0.55 3.07
C ALA A 215 -20.53 0.69 2.87
N ALA A 216 -19.22 0.54 3.04
CA ALA A 216 -18.26 1.60 2.74
C ALA A 216 -18.31 2.02 1.26
N ARG A 217 -18.48 1.05 0.35
CA ARG A 217 -18.64 1.34 -1.09
C ARG A 217 -19.98 1.98 -1.44
N VAL A 218 -21.05 1.72 -0.68
CA VAL A 218 -22.33 2.44 -0.82
C VAL A 218 -22.13 3.93 -0.54
N ALA A 219 -21.46 4.27 0.56
CA ALA A 219 -21.16 5.66 0.89
C ALA A 219 -20.31 6.34 -0.19
N THR A 220 -19.23 5.71 -0.66
CA THR A 220 -18.41 6.27 -1.76
C THR A 220 -19.22 6.49 -3.03
N ALA A 221 -20.02 5.51 -3.47
CA ALA A 221 -20.86 5.65 -4.66
C ALA A 221 -21.92 6.75 -4.50
N LEU A 222 -22.45 6.97 -3.29
CA LEU A 222 -23.35 8.10 -3.02
C LEU A 222 -22.64 9.45 -3.10
N ILE A 223 -21.40 9.54 -2.62
CA ILE A 223 -20.57 10.75 -2.73
C ILE A 223 -20.28 11.08 -4.20
N ASP A 224 -19.98 10.08 -5.02
CA ASP A 224 -19.72 10.26 -6.46
C ASP A 224 -20.96 10.71 -7.23
N LEU A 225 -22.16 10.31 -6.76
CA LEU A 225 -23.45 10.76 -7.27
C LEU A 225 -23.90 12.11 -6.68
N ASP A 226 -23.06 12.76 -5.87
CA ASP A 226 -23.35 13.99 -5.12
C ASP A 226 -24.58 13.89 -4.17
N ARG A 227 -24.90 12.67 -3.73
CA ARG A 227 -26.00 12.37 -2.77
C ARG A 227 -25.47 12.40 -1.34
N LEU A 228 -24.86 13.52 -0.95
CA LEU A 228 -24.09 13.65 0.29
C LEU A 228 -24.90 13.35 1.56
N ALA A 229 -26.17 13.75 1.61
CA ALA A 229 -27.05 13.48 2.75
C ALA A 229 -27.29 11.97 2.97
N GLU A 230 -27.45 11.20 1.89
CA GLU A 230 -27.59 9.75 2.01
C GLU A 230 -26.26 9.08 2.38
N ALA A 231 -25.14 9.59 1.87
CA ALA A 231 -23.82 9.10 2.24
C ALA A 231 -23.55 9.31 3.74
N GLU A 232 -23.91 10.48 4.27
CA GLU A 232 -23.83 10.81 5.70
C GLU A 232 -24.60 9.79 6.55
N VAL A 233 -25.86 9.51 6.19
CA VAL A 233 -26.70 8.55 6.91
C VAL A 233 -26.08 7.14 6.88
N GLU A 234 -25.64 6.65 5.73
CA GLU A 234 -25.02 5.33 5.62
C GLU A 234 -23.73 5.24 6.45
N LEU A 235 -22.87 6.27 6.41
CA LEU A 235 -21.63 6.31 7.16
C LEU A 235 -21.91 6.29 8.67
N ILE A 236 -22.80 7.15 9.16
CA ILE A 236 -23.17 7.21 10.58
C ILE A 236 -23.72 5.87 11.07
N ASP A 237 -24.63 5.25 10.32
CA ASP A 237 -25.21 3.95 10.68
C ASP A 237 -24.13 2.85 10.71
N SER A 238 -23.17 2.90 9.78
CA SER A 238 -22.08 1.94 9.71
C SER A 238 -21.10 2.00 10.89
N LEU A 239 -20.97 3.14 11.59
CA LEU A 239 -19.96 3.34 12.65
C LEU A 239 -20.05 2.33 13.79
N THR A 240 -21.22 1.74 14.01
CA THR A 240 -21.45 0.77 15.08
C THR A 240 -21.34 -0.69 14.62
N ARG A 241 -21.17 -0.93 13.31
CA ARG A 241 -21.10 -2.28 12.74
C ARG A 241 -19.68 -2.88 12.91
N PRO A 242 -19.54 -4.15 13.33
CA PRO A 242 -18.23 -4.79 13.45
C PRO A 242 -17.47 -4.84 12.12
N GLY A 243 -16.17 -4.56 12.15
CA GLY A 243 -15.29 -4.65 10.97
C GLY A 243 -15.30 -3.43 10.04
N VAL A 244 -16.04 -2.36 10.39
CA VAL A 244 -15.98 -1.08 9.65
C VAL A 244 -14.71 -0.31 10.01
N ASP A 245 -14.06 0.25 9.00
CA ASP A 245 -12.95 1.20 9.18
C ASP A 245 -13.51 2.56 9.64
N VAL A 246 -13.65 2.70 10.97
CA VAL A 246 -14.20 3.91 11.60
C VAL A 246 -13.38 5.16 11.27
N ALA A 247 -12.06 5.05 11.19
CA ALA A 247 -11.19 6.18 10.88
C ALA A 247 -11.51 6.73 9.48
N ASN A 248 -11.59 5.84 8.49
CA ASN A 248 -11.97 6.21 7.12
C ASN A 248 -13.40 6.77 7.04
N SER A 249 -14.35 6.23 7.80
CA SER A 249 -15.72 6.77 7.85
C SER A 249 -15.77 8.18 8.44
N LEU A 250 -15.00 8.45 9.50
CA LEU A 250 -14.91 9.79 10.09
C LEU A 250 -14.24 10.79 9.15
N GLU A 251 -13.22 10.37 8.40
CA GLU A 251 -12.59 11.17 7.34
C GLU A 251 -13.60 11.55 6.25
N LEU A 252 -14.35 10.58 5.71
CA LEU A 252 -15.39 10.83 4.70
C LEU A 252 -16.51 11.73 5.24
N LEU A 253 -16.95 11.53 6.49
CA LEU A 253 -17.91 12.43 7.13
C LEU A 253 -17.37 13.85 7.26
N THR A 254 -16.09 14.00 7.60
CA THR A 254 -15.43 15.32 7.66
C THR A 254 -15.48 16.02 6.30
N ASP A 255 -15.20 15.29 5.21
CA ASP A 255 -15.31 15.82 3.85
C ASP A 255 -16.75 16.22 3.47
N ILE A 256 -17.75 15.39 3.83
CA ILE A 256 -19.16 15.70 3.59
C ILE A 256 -19.59 16.99 4.30
N PHE A 257 -19.27 17.15 5.58
CA PHE A 257 -19.63 18.36 6.32
C PHE A 257 -18.95 19.60 5.75
N ARG A 258 -17.68 19.47 5.35
CA ARG A 258 -16.91 20.53 4.69
C ARG A 258 -17.54 20.96 3.37
N ARG A 259 -17.83 20.01 2.48
CA ARG A 259 -18.43 20.26 1.17
C ARG A 259 -19.84 20.84 1.27
N SER A 260 -20.59 20.46 2.29
CA SER A 260 -21.95 20.92 2.51
C SER A 260 -22.04 22.25 3.28
N GLY A 261 -20.92 22.85 3.69
CA GLY A 261 -20.90 24.05 4.52
C GLY A 261 -21.48 23.84 5.93
N ARG A 262 -21.54 22.59 6.39
CA ARG A 262 -22.17 22.14 7.65
C ARG A 262 -21.13 21.79 8.72
N SER A 263 -20.00 22.49 8.76
CA SER A 263 -18.91 22.26 9.73
C SER A 263 -19.39 22.28 11.19
N GLY A 264 -20.38 23.12 11.52
CA GLY A 264 -20.96 23.19 12.87
C GLY A 264 -21.65 21.88 13.30
N GLU A 265 -22.38 21.23 12.39
CA GLU A 265 -23.02 19.93 12.66
C GLU A 265 -21.99 18.81 12.80
N GLY A 266 -20.97 18.81 11.93
CA GLY A 266 -19.83 17.89 12.04
C GLY A 266 -19.12 18.02 13.39
N ARG A 267 -18.89 19.24 13.87
CA ARG A 267 -18.31 19.50 15.20
C ARG A 267 -19.16 18.92 16.32
N ALA A 268 -20.47 19.13 16.28
CA ALA A 268 -21.39 18.57 17.27
C ALA A 268 -21.36 17.04 17.26
N LEU A 269 -21.38 16.42 16.08
CA LEU A 269 -21.27 14.97 15.91
C LEU A 269 -19.96 14.43 16.49
N PHE A 270 -18.81 14.94 16.04
CA PHE A 270 -17.51 14.41 16.46
C PHE A 270 -17.23 14.66 17.95
N THR A 271 -17.72 15.77 18.51
CA THR A 271 -17.63 16.02 19.96
C THR A 271 -18.40 14.97 20.76
N ARG A 272 -19.62 14.62 20.32
CA ARG A 272 -20.41 13.55 20.95
C ARG A 272 -19.74 12.18 20.78
N LEU A 273 -19.25 11.87 19.59
CA LEU A 273 -18.59 10.59 19.31
C LEU A 273 -17.26 10.44 20.07
N ALA A 274 -16.57 11.54 20.38
CA ALA A 274 -15.33 11.51 21.17
C ALA A 274 -15.51 10.99 22.61
N SER A 275 -16.74 10.95 23.12
CA SER A 275 -17.11 10.37 24.42
C SER A 275 -18.07 9.17 24.32
N THR A 276 -18.44 8.74 23.12
CA THR A 276 -19.38 7.63 22.89
C THR A 276 -18.65 6.42 22.30
N PRO A 277 -18.68 5.24 22.93
CA PRO A 277 -18.09 4.04 22.34
C PRO A 277 -18.77 3.64 21.02
N LEU A 278 -17.97 3.43 19.98
CA LEU A 278 -18.39 2.91 18.67
C LEU A 278 -18.03 1.43 18.58
N ALA A 279 -19.05 0.56 18.52
CA ALA A 279 -18.88 -0.89 18.61
C ALA A 279 -18.03 -1.33 19.83
N GLY A 280 -18.24 -0.66 20.98
CA GLY A 280 -17.52 -0.96 22.23
C GLY A 280 -16.14 -0.31 22.35
N VAL A 281 -15.66 0.42 21.34
CA VAL A 281 -14.34 1.09 21.38
C VAL A 281 -14.49 2.60 21.34
N LEU A 282 -13.85 3.30 22.28
CA LEU A 282 -13.82 4.75 22.29
C LEU A 282 -12.81 5.27 21.25
N ARG A 283 -13.30 6.02 20.25
CA ARG A 283 -12.50 6.55 19.12
C ARG A 283 -12.16 8.02 19.29
N ARG A 284 -11.69 8.39 20.48
CA ARG A 284 -11.45 9.80 20.86
C ARG A 284 -10.38 10.45 19.97
N GLY A 285 -9.30 9.75 19.67
CA GLY A 285 -8.21 10.28 18.84
C GLY A 285 -8.65 10.60 17.41
N GLU A 286 -9.41 9.70 16.80
CA GLU A 286 -9.96 9.86 15.46
C GLU A 286 -11.00 10.99 15.41
N CYS A 287 -11.85 11.12 16.43
CA CYS A 287 -12.80 12.25 16.52
C CYS A 287 -12.10 13.60 16.71
N LEU A 288 -11.03 13.66 17.53
CA LEU A 288 -10.22 14.86 17.69
C LEU A 288 -9.47 15.22 16.39
N THR A 289 -9.07 14.21 15.61
CA THR A 289 -8.50 14.40 14.27
C THR A 289 -9.51 15.02 13.31
N ALA A 290 -10.75 14.52 13.31
CA ALA A 290 -11.84 15.08 12.53
C ALA A 290 -12.13 16.55 12.88
N LEU A 291 -12.18 16.86 14.18
CA LEU A 291 -12.36 18.24 14.67
C LEU A 291 -11.23 19.17 14.27
N ALA A 292 -9.98 18.70 14.34
CA ALA A 292 -8.81 19.47 13.92
C ALA A 292 -8.78 19.70 12.40
N ALA A 293 -9.24 18.74 11.59
CA ALA A 293 -9.41 18.92 10.16
C ALA A 293 -10.46 20.00 9.82
N LEU A 294 -11.57 20.06 10.58
CA LEU A 294 -12.55 21.15 10.45
C LEU A 294 -11.96 22.50 10.89
N ASP A 295 -11.16 22.56 11.96
CA ASP A 295 -10.44 23.79 12.35
C ASP A 295 -9.50 24.29 11.24
N LEU A 296 -8.78 23.39 10.58
CA LEU A 296 -7.91 23.76 9.47
C LEU A 296 -8.70 24.33 8.29
N HIS A 297 -9.84 23.71 7.96
CA HIS A 297 -10.71 24.20 6.91
C HIS A 297 -11.22 25.62 7.21
N ASP A 298 -11.57 25.88 8.47
CA ASP A 298 -12.06 27.18 8.93
C ASP A 298 -10.91 28.20 9.14
N GLY A 299 -9.67 27.86 8.82
CA GLY A 299 -8.51 28.75 8.93
C GLY A 299 -7.99 28.97 10.35
N ALA A 300 -8.23 28.02 11.27
CA ALA A 300 -7.83 28.07 12.67
C ALA A 300 -6.76 27.01 13.03
N PRO A 301 -5.54 27.08 12.47
CA PRO A 301 -4.52 26.04 12.66
C PRO A 301 -4.04 25.89 14.11
N GLN A 302 -4.03 26.97 14.90
CA GLN A 302 -3.66 26.90 16.33
C GLN A 302 -4.67 26.09 17.14
N ALA A 303 -5.96 26.19 16.81
CA ALA A 303 -7.00 25.37 17.44
C ALA A 303 -6.80 23.88 17.09
N ALA A 304 -6.47 23.59 15.83
CA ALA A 304 -6.13 22.24 15.39
C ALA A 304 -4.92 21.68 16.16
N VAL A 305 -3.83 22.45 16.30
CA VAL A 305 -2.65 22.06 17.10
C VAL A 305 -3.04 21.76 18.54
N ALA A 306 -3.83 22.64 19.18
CA ALA A 306 -4.26 22.47 20.56
C ALA A 306 -5.09 21.18 20.77
N ARG A 307 -5.95 20.81 19.82
CA ARG A 307 -6.72 19.56 19.89
C ARG A 307 -5.85 18.31 19.78
N LEU A 308 -4.83 18.36 18.94
CA LEU A 308 -4.00 17.20 18.65
C LEU A 308 -2.85 17.01 19.64
N ALA A 309 -2.56 18.01 20.49
CA ALA A 309 -1.49 17.94 21.49
C ALA A 309 -1.59 16.71 22.42
N ALA A 310 -2.81 16.26 22.73
CA ALA A 310 -3.06 15.09 23.59
C ALA A 310 -3.38 13.80 22.81
N VAL A 311 -3.40 13.84 21.47
CA VAL A 311 -3.74 12.68 20.65
C VAL A 311 -2.47 11.89 20.34
N ARG A 312 -2.49 10.60 20.67
CA ARG A 312 -1.52 9.63 20.16
C ARG A 312 -2.19 8.81 19.07
N GLY A 313 -1.80 9.06 17.83
CA GLY A 313 -2.25 8.34 16.65
C GLY A 313 -1.07 8.09 15.72
N ASP A 314 -1.16 7.03 14.93
CA ASP A 314 -0.11 6.56 14.03
C ASP A 314 -0.56 6.43 12.57
N ASN A 315 -1.87 6.54 12.32
CA ASN A 315 -2.46 6.45 10.99
C ASN A 315 -2.12 7.67 10.10
N GLY A 316 -2.23 7.47 8.78
CA GLY A 316 -1.84 8.47 7.78
C GLY A 316 -2.64 9.77 7.85
N TRP A 317 -3.95 9.67 8.03
CA TRP A 317 -4.82 10.84 8.12
C TRP A 317 -4.48 11.73 9.33
N PHE A 318 -4.30 11.14 10.52
CA PHE A 318 -3.85 11.87 11.71
C PHE A 318 -2.50 12.54 11.48
N PHE A 319 -1.53 11.82 10.91
CA PHE A 319 -0.22 12.37 10.58
C PHE A 319 -0.34 13.61 9.67
N THR A 320 -1.14 13.52 8.61
CA THR A 320 -1.38 14.61 7.67
C THR A 320 -2.00 15.82 8.37
N VAL A 321 -3.11 15.64 9.10
CA VAL A 321 -3.81 16.74 9.78
C VAL A 321 -2.91 17.41 10.82
N LYS A 322 -2.17 16.61 11.62
CA LYS A 322 -1.21 17.14 12.61
C LYS A 322 -0.11 17.97 11.95
N SER A 323 0.48 17.45 10.87
CA SER A 323 1.59 18.13 10.19
C SER A 323 1.12 19.41 9.48
N LEU A 324 -0.05 19.38 8.85
CA LEU A 324 -0.65 20.59 8.24
C LEU A 324 -1.00 21.63 9.29
N ALA A 325 -1.55 21.22 10.44
CA ALA A 325 -1.84 22.11 11.55
C ALA A 325 -0.58 22.81 12.07
N ALA A 326 0.51 22.06 12.26
CA ALA A 326 1.79 22.64 12.66
C ALA A 326 2.35 23.60 11.61
N LEU A 327 2.41 23.21 10.33
CA LEU A 327 2.94 24.05 9.24
C LEU A 327 2.14 25.35 9.08
N HIS A 328 0.80 25.24 9.05
CA HIS A 328 -0.07 26.40 8.93
C HIS A 328 -0.02 27.29 10.18
N SER A 329 0.14 26.69 11.37
CA SER A 329 0.34 27.44 12.61
C SER A 329 1.64 28.23 12.56
N THR A 330 2.76 27.62 12.14
CA THR A 330 4.04 28.31 11.95
C THR A 330 3.94 29.44 10.93
N LEU A 331 3.21 29.28 9.82
CA LEU A 331 3.01 30.40 8.89
C LEU A 331 2.20 31.54 9.51
N ALA A 332 1.13 31.19 10.22
CA ALA A 332 0.24 32.16 10.83
C ALA A 332 0.95 32.97 11.93
N THR A 333 1.90 32.40 12.69
CA THR A 333 2.72 33.18 13.65
C THR A 333 3.60 34.22 12.97
N HIS A 334 3.91 34.05 11.69
CA HIS A 334 4.65 35.00 10.87
C HIS A 334 3.73 35.90 10.03
N GLY A 335 2.40 35.84 10.22
CA GLY A 335 1.44 36.60 9.42
C GLY A 335 1.33 36.13 7.96
N LEU A 336 1.75 34.89 7.67
CA LEU A 336 1.77 34.33 6.33
C LEU A 336 0.65 33.29 6.15
N ARG A 337 0.21 33.14 4.90
CA ARG A 337 -0.70 32.08 4.46
C ARG A 337 -0.29 31.58 3.10
N LEU A 338 -0.35 30.27 2.89
CA LEU A 338 -0.15 29.68 1.56
C LEU A 338 -1.40 29.93 0.70
N ILE A 339 -1.17 30.47 -0.49
CA ILE A 339 -2.21 30.68 -1.50
C ILE A 339 -1.88 29.79 -2.69
N ARG A 340 -2.83 28.94 -3.06
CA ARG A 340 -2.71 28.02 -4.20
C ARG A 340 -3.40 28.64 -5.42
N PRO A 341 -2.81 28.57 -6.62
CA PRO A 341 -3.39 29.15 -7.81
C PRO A 341 -4.66 28.41 -8.25
N ALA A 342 -5.50 29.04 -9.06
CA ALA A 342 -6.65 28.38 -9.67
C ALA A 342 -6.22 27.46 -10.83
N ALA A 343 -7.00 26.39 -11.08
CA ALA A 343 -6.78 25.46 -12.18
C ALA A 343 -7.34 25.98 -13.51
N MET A 344 -6.91 27.17 -13.95
CA MET A 344 -7.39 27.81 -15.18
C MET A 344 -6.24 28.08 -16.14
N ASP A 345 -6.49 27.92 -17.44
CA ASP A 345 -5.55 28.36 -18.47
C ASP A 345 -5.54 29.90 -18.60
N ALA A 346 -4.66 30.42 -19.45
CA ALA A 346 -4.51 31.86 -19.68
C ALA A 346 -5.80 32.55 -20.21
N ASN A 347 -6.76 31.78 -20.71
CA ASN A 347 -8.05 32.24 -21.24
C ASN A 347 -9.21 31.99 -20.27
N GLY A 348 -8.94 31.54 -19.04
CA GLY A 348 -9.95 31.23 -18.03
C GLY A 348 -10.73 29.93 -18.29
N ARG A 349 -10.23 29.03 -19.16
CA ARG A 349 -10.83 27.71 -19.39
C ARG A 349 -10.17 26.67 -18.50
N GLN A 350 -10.94 25.66 -18.10
CA GLN A 350 -10.41 24.54 -17.33
C GLN A 350 -9.70 23.54 -18.27
N PRO A 351 -8.39 23.33 -18.14
CA PRO A 351 -7.67 22.35 -18.93
C PRO A 351 -8.03 20.91 -18.50
N PRO A 352 -7.63 19.89 -19.28
CA PRO A 352 -7.64 18.51 -18.82
C PRO A 352 -6.98 18.41 -17.45
N ARG A 353 -7.69 17.81 -16.48
CA ARG A 353 -7.23 17.74 -15.10
C ARG A 353 -7.28 16.34 -14.55
N ILE A 354 -6.37 16.06 -13.64
CA ILE A 354 -6.40 14.88 -12.77
C ILE A 354 -6.30 15.34 -11.33
N THR A 355 -6.82 14.52 -10.42
CA THR A 355 -6.58 14.71 -8.99
C THR A 355 -6.28 13.37 -8.34
N SER A 356 -5.85 13.40 -7.08
CA SER A 356 -5.88 12.23 -6.21
C SER A 356 -6.41 12.68 -4.86
N SER A 357 -7.67 12.38 -4.59
CA SER A 357 -8.28 12.62 -3.27
C SER A 357 -7.58 11.79 -2.17
N THR A 358 -6.92 10.69 -2.54
CA THR A 358 -6.25 9.80 -1.60
C THR A 358 -4.84 10.22 -1.20
N LEU A 359 -4.20 11.15 -1.93
CA LEU A 359 -2.79 11.57 -1.76
C LEU A 359 -2.40 11.92 -0.31
N ALA A 360 -3.35 12.36 0.51
CA ALA A 360 -3.12 12.79 1.89
C ALA A 360 -3.78 11.90 2.95
N SER A 361 -4.47 10.83 2.51
CA SER A 361 -5.32 9.97 3.35
C SER A 361 -4.61 8.70 3.81
N LYS A 362 -3.71 8.15 2.97
CA LYS A 362 -2.99 6.91 3.24
C LYS A 362 -1.50 7.22 3.41
N GLY A 363 -0.86 6.50 4.32
CA GLY A 363 0.58 6.63 4.61
C GLY A 363 0.99 7.96 5.23
N ARG A 364 2.29 8.10 5.49
CA ARG A 364 2.92 9.31 6.03
C ARG A 364 3.75 10.00 4.95
N PHE A 365 4.41 11.11 5.32
CA PHE A 365 5.15 12.03 4.45
C PHE A 365 5.80 11.43 3.21
N ALA A 366 6.70 10.44 3.36
CA ALA A 366 7.45 9.96 2.21
C ALA A 366 6.57 9.22 1.18
N HIS A 367 5.59 8.45 1.63
CA HIS A 367 4.71 7.72 0.72
C HIS A 367 3.84 8.67 -0.09
N THR A 368 3.33 9.72 0.54
CA THR A 368 2.50 10.74 -0.12
C THR A 368 3.34 11.55 -1.11
N VAL A 369 4.60 11.86 -0.81
CA VAL A 369 5.50 12.49 -1.79
C VAL A 369 5.80 11.58 -2.98
N LEU A 370 6.01 10.28 -2.76
CA LEU A 370 6.31 9.33 -3.84
C LEU A 370 5.09 9.12 -4.76
N GLU A 371 3.89 9.12 -4.19
CA GLU A 371 2.64 9.14 -4.97
C GLU A 371 2.50 10.43 -5.77
N TYR A 372 2.76 11.59 -5.16
CA TYR A 372 2.75 12.89 -5.83
C TYR A 372 3.69 12.90 -7.05
N VAL A 373 4.89 12.35 -6.93
CA VAL A 373 5.87 12.31 -8.04
C VAL A 373 5.30 11.61 -9.27
N LEU A 374 4.66 10.45 -9.11
CA LEU A 374 4.03 9.75 -10.23
C LEU A 374 2.88 10.56 -10.84
N LEU A 375 2.00 11.13 -10.01
CA LEU A 375 0.89 11.97 -10.47
C LEU A 375 1.38 13.19 -11.24
N ARG A 376 2.44 13.84 -10.74
CA ARG A 376 3.02 15.04 -11.34
C ARG A 376 3.73 14.73 -12.66
N LEU A 377 4.51 13.65 -12.71
CA LEU A 377 5.11 13.18 -13.96
C LEU A 377 4.05 12.84 -15.01
N TYR A 378 2.99 12.15 -14.61
CA TYR A 378 1.88 11.83 -15.50
C TYR A 378 1.19 13.10 -16.03
N ALA A 379 0.88 14.04 -15.13
CA ALA A 379 0.26 15.30 -15.49
C ALA A 379 1.12 16.08 -16.51
N GLU A 380 2.42 16.19 -16.27
CA GLU A 380 3.33 16.87 -17.21
C GLU A 380 3.48 16.12 -18.55
N THR A 381 3.58 14.78 -18.50
CA THR A 381 3.74 13.94 -19.71
C THR A 381 2.54 14.07 -20.66
N HIS A 382 1.33 14.24 -20.10
CA HIS A 382 0.09 14.27 -20.88
C HIS A 382 -0.59 15.65 -20.90
N GLY A 383 0.11 16.72 -20.49
CA GLY A 383 -0.41 18.08 -20.55
C GLY A 383 -1.66 18.32 -19.70
N CYS A 384 -1.78 17.63 -18.56
CA CYS A 384 -2.88 17.80 -17.62
C CYS A 384 -2.48 18.74 -16.48
N VAL A 385 -3.47 19.41 -15.88
CA VAL A 385 -3.30 20.04 -14.57
C VAL A 385 -3.49 19.01 -13.47
N LEU A 386 -2.51 18.92 -12.56
CA LEU A 386 -2.63 18.18 -11.32
C LEU A 386 -3.27 19.07 -10.26
N GLU A 387 -4.46 18.71 -9.82
CA GLU A 387 -5.08 19.28 -8.62
C GLU A 387 -4.82 18.36 -7.42
N THR A 388 -4.47 18.90 -6.26
CA THR A 388 -4.21 18.09 -5.06
C THR A 388 -5.07 18.53 -3.88
N PRO A 389 -5.43 17.63 -2.95
CA PRO A 389 -5.88 18.04 -1.62
C PRO A 389 -4.76 18.84 -0.92
N ASP A 390 -5.05 19.39 0.25
CA ASP A 390 -3.98 19.88 1.12
C ASP A 390 -3.21 18.69 1.68
N TRP A 391 -1.89 18.75 1.63
CA TRP A 391 -1.00 17.67 2.03
C TRP A 391 0.36 18.24 2.46
N VAL A 392 1.09 17.47 3.27
CA VAL A 392 2.32 17.94 3.92
C VAL A 392 3.35 18.44 2.93
N GLY A 393 3.61 17.71 1.83
CA GLY A 393 4.57 18.15 0.81
C GLY A 393 4.12 19.39 0.04
N GLY A 394 2.81 19.60 -0.16
CA GLY A 394 2.27 20.81 -0.77
C GLY A 394 2.51 22.06 0.08
N ALA A 395 2.49 21.91 1.41
CA ALA A 395 2.83 22.98 2.33
C ALA A 395 4.36 23.16 2.49
N PHE A 396 5.11 22.06 2.52
CA PHE A 396 6.55 22.07 2.77
C PHE A 396 7.41 22.45 1.56
N PHE A 397 7.18 21.82 0.41
CA PHE A 397 7.93 22.05 -0.82
C PHE A 397 7.37 23.23 -1.61
N ALA A 398 8.18 23.82 -2.49
CA ALA A 398 7.86 24.94 -3.36
C ALA A 398 6.92 24.55 -4.53
N LEU A 399 5.83 23.86 -4.22
CA LEU A 399 4.81 23.38 -5.14
C LEU A 399 3.64 24.35 -5.18
N ASN A 400 3.02 24.54 -6.35
CA ASN A 400 1.88 25.45 -6.51
C ASN A 400 0.72 24.76 -7.25
N ASP A 401 0.52 23.46 -7.01
CA ASP A 401 -0.60 22.73 -7.60
C ASP A 401 -1.94 23.35 -7.15
N PRO A 402 -2.92 23.57 -8.04
CA PRO A 402 -4.23 24.09 -7.69
C PRO A 402 -5.02 23.19 -6.72
N PRO A 403 -5.89 23.76 -5.86
CA PRO A 403 -6.78 22.97 -5.03
C PRO A 403 -7.78 22.20 -5.90
N GLN A 404 -8.37 21.15 -5.33
CA GLN A 404 -9.39 20.35 -6.01
C GLN A 404 -10.63 21.22 -6.31
N SER A 405 -10.99 21.33 -7.59
CA SER A 405 -12.10 22.19 -8.03
C SER A 405 -13.47 21.49 -8.01
N GLY A 406 -13.52 20.20 -7.67
CA GLY A 406 -14.75 19.40 -7.58
C GLY A 406 -14.47 17.92 -7.81
N PRO A 407 -15.45 17.02 -7.54
CA PRO A 407 -15.26 15.59 -7.69
C PRO A 407 -14.97 15.22 -9.14
N LEU A 408 -14.08 14.25 -9.33
CA LEU A 408 -13.83 13.60 -10.61
C LEU A 408 -14.16 12.12 -10.45
N PRO A 409 -14.61 11.44 -11.51
CA PRO A 409 -14.82 10.01 -11.44
C PRO A 409 -13.55 9.25 -11.06
N PRO A 410 -13.65 8.27 -10.16
CA PRO A 410 -12.48 7.55 -9.68
C PRO A 410 -11.88 6.64 -10.74
N LEU A 411 -10.55 6.57 -10.78
CA LEU A 411 -9.76 5.58 -11.49
C LEU A 411 -9.17 4.60 -10.49
N LEU A 412 -9.70 3.37 -10.50
CA LEU A 412 -9.23 2.29 -9.64
C LEU A 412 -7.97 1.63 -10.22
N PHE A 413 -7.10 1.14 -9.33
CA PHE A 413 -5.86 0.43 -9.66
C PHE A 413 -4.93 1.19 -10.64
N PRO A 414 -4.72 2.50 -10.47
CA PRO A 414 -4.12 3.31 -11.51
C PRO A 414 -2.60 3.16 -11.61
N ARG A 415 -1.92 2.64 -10.58
CA ARG A 415 -0.46 2.67 -10.46
C ARG A 415 0.24 2.16 -11.72
N ARG A 416 -0.08 0.95 -12.16
CA ARG A 416 0.55 0.35 -13.34
C ARG A 416 0.22 1.13 -14.59
N ILE A 417 -1.05 1.48 -14.78
CA ILE A 417 -1.51 2.24 -15.95
C ILE A 417 -0.73 3.57 -16.06
N LEU A 418 -0.56 4.27 -14.94
CA LEU A 418 0.20 5.52 -14.89
C LEU A 418 1.69 5.31 -15.14
N ASN A 419 2.31 4.31 -14.51
CA ASN A 419 3.72 3.99 -14.75
C ASN A 419 3.96 3.63 -16.22
N ASP A 420 3.09 2.80 -16.82
CA ASP A 420 3.20 2.39 -18.23
C ASP A 420 3.06 3.58 -19.17
N LEU A 421 2.13 4.50 -18.88
CA LEU A 421 1.91 5.71 -19.67
C LEU A 421 3.05 6.73 -19.51
N VAL A 422 3.56 6.94 -18.29
CA VAL A 422 4.71 7.82 -18.02
C VAL A 422 5.99 7.27 -18.64
N SER A 423 6.16 5.95 -18.61
CA SER A 423 7.35 5.28 -19.14
C SER A 423 7.31 4.99 -20.63
N GLY A 424 6.14 5.10 -21.27
CA GLY A 424 5.92 4.69 -22.66
C GLY A 424 5.89 3.17 -22.87
N ALA A 425 5.74 2.37 -21.82
CA ALA A 425 5.67 0.91 -21.92
C ALA A 425 4.37 0.40 -22.58
N CYS A 426 3.32 1.22 -22.60
CA CYS A 426 2.05 0.91 -23.24
C CYS A 426 1.56 2.07 -24.12
N VAL A 427 1.09 1.76 -25.32
CA VAL A 427 0.44 2.73 -26.22
C VAL A 427 -1.05 2.74 -25.92
N ARG A 428 -1.47 3.64 -25.02
CA ARG A 428 -2.88 3.89 -24.68
C ARG A 428 -3.14 5.40 -24.71
N ALA A 429 -4.37 5.78 -25.03
CA ALA A 429 -4.80 7.17 -24.91
C ALA A 429 -4.66 7.66 -23.45
N PRO A 430 -4.21 8.91 -23.21
CA PRO A 430 -4.13 9.46 -21.86
C PRO A 430 -5.49 9.44 -21.16
N ILE A 431 -5.49 9.03 -19.90
CA ILE A 431 -6.66 9.08 -19.03
C ILE A 431 -6.68 10.44 -18.33
N VAL A 432 -7.71 11.24 -18.59
CA VAL A 432 -7.90 12.59 -18.05
C VAL A 432 -9.27 12.71 -17.38
N HIS A 433 -9.48 13.76 -16.58
CA HIS A 433 -10.73 13.98 -15.83
C HIS A 433 -11.08 12.82 -14.90
N ARG A 434 -10.07 12.33 -14.18
CA ARG A 434 -10.21 11.25 -13.20
C ARG A 434 -9.59 11.60 -11.86
N ASP A 435 -10.20 11.07 -10.81
CA ASP A 435 -9.63 11.00 -9.47
C ASP A 435 -8.83 9.70 -9.33
N ILE A 436 -7.51 9.84 -9.28
CA ILE A 436 -6.56 8.74 -9.26
C ILE A 436 -6.47 8.22 -7.82
N LEU A 437 -7.18 7.13 -7.54
CA LEU A 437 -7.19 6.52 -6.23
C LEU A 437 -6.02 5.54 -6.09
N SER A 438 -5.07 5.84 -5.21
CA SER A 438 -3.86 5.02 -5.06
C SER A 438 -3.45 4.90 -3.58
N PRO A 439 -3.54 3.72 -2.96
CA PRO A 439 -3.24 3.58 -1.55
C PRO A 439 -1.77 3.20 -1.33
N LEU A 440 -0.80 4.06 -1.71
CA LEU A 440 0.64 3.94 -1.36
C LEU A 440 1.50 3.10 -2.29
N PHE A 441 1.75 3.59 -3.50
CA PHE A 441 2.65 2.90 -4.41
C PHE A 441 3.91 3.68 -4.77
N LEU A 442 5.02 2.94 -4.77
CA LEU A 442 6.32 3.39 -5.23
C LEU A 442 6.27 3.51 -6.76
N PHE A 443 6.48 4.73 -7.24
CA PHE A 443 6.88 5.02 -8.61
C PHE A 443 8.06 4.13 -9.03
N GLU A 444 8.12 3.70 -10.29
CA GLU A 444 9.36 3.11 -10.82
C GLU A 444 10.38 4.23 -11.02
N HIS A 445 11.26 4.39 -10.05
CA HIS A 445 12.25 5.47 -10.01
C HIS A 445 13.31 5.29 -11.10
N LYS A 446 13.06 5.85 -12.28
CA LYS A 446 14.06 5.89 -13.35
C LYS A 446 14.98 7.09 -13.15
N GLU A 447 16.27 6.87 -13.35
CA GLU A 447 17.30 7.91 -13.29
C GLU A 447 17.02 9.10 -14.23
N ALA A 448 16.38 8.86 -15.38
CA ALA A 448 15.98 9.91 -16.31
C ALA A 448 15.07 10.99 -15.71
N TYR A 449 14.34 10.69 -14.62
CA TYR A 449 13.46 11.67 -13.96
C TYR A 449 14.14 12.41 -12.80
N ARG A 450 15.39 12.09 -12.47
CA ARG A 450 16.12 12.59 -11.30
C ARG A 450 16.11 14.11 -11.21
N GLU A 451 16.68 14.78 -12.20
CA GLU A 451 16.81 16.24 -12.21
C GLU A 451 15.43 16.91 -12.17
N ARG A 452 14.47 16.34 -12.89
CA ARG A 452 13.11 16.87 -12.96
C ARG A 452 12.41 16.80 -11.60
N VAL A 453 12.45 15.66 -10.92
CA VAL A 453 11.84 15.47 -9.61
C VAL A 453 12.54 16.31 -8.52
N GLN A 454 13.88 16.34 -8.53
CA GLN A 454 14.67 17.16 -7.61
C GLN A 454 14.40 18.67 -7.81
N SER A 455 14.01 19.09 -9.02
CA SER A 455 13.66 20.49 -9.28
C SER A 455 12.38 20.94 -8.58
N TRP A 456 11.40 20.04 -8.38
CA TRP A 456 10.12 20.35 -7.76
C TRP A 456 10.17 20.32 -6.23
N LEU A 457 10.85 19.32 -5.68
CA LEU A 457 10.79 18.98 -4.26
C LEU A 457 11.87 19.72 -3.45
N LYS A 458 11.92 21.04 -3.62
CA LYS A 458 12.75 21.95 -2.83
C LYS A 458 11.93 22.57 -1.71
N PRO A 459 12.40 22.59 -0.45
CA PRO A 459 11.69 23.26 0.64
C PRO A 459 11.43 24.74 0.28
N ARG A 460 10.28 25.28 0.71
CA ARG A 460 10.01 26.71 0.56
C ARG A 460 11.01 27.54 1.37
N HIS A 461 11.41 28.69 0.83
CA HIS A 461 12.32 29.62 1.49
C HIS A 461 11.83 30.09 2.86
N VAL A 462 10.51 30.14 3.10
CA VAL A 462 9.93 30.51 4.41
C VAL A 462 10.36 29.56 5.54
N TRP A 463 10.82 28.35 5.21
CA TRP A 463 11.31 27.37 6.18
C TRP A 463 12.80 27.48 6.49
N ALA A 464 13.55 28.30 5.74
CA ALA A 464 15.00 28.50 5.94
C ALA A 464 15.37 28.74 7.42
N PRO A 465 14.67 29.59 8.20
CA PRO A 465 15.00 29.80 9.62
C PRO A 465 14.92 28.55 10.50
N HIS A 466 14.12 27.54 10.11
CA HIS A 466 13.96 26.29 10.86
C HIS A 466 14.86 25.14 10.36
N LEU A 467 15.46 25.30 9.17
CA LEU A 467 16.19 24.24 8.47
C LEU A 467 17.69 24.55 8.34
N ASP A 468 18.03 25.75 7.89
CA ASP A 468 19.40 26.13 7.54
C ASP A 468 20.36 26.12 8.75
N PRO A 469 19.99 26.60 9.95
CA PRO A 469 20.89 26.61 11.10
C PRO A 469 21.45 25.24 11.47
N MET A 470 20.69 24.16 11.26
CA MET A 470 21.16 22.82 11.57
C MET A 470 22.31 22.39 10.66
N MET A 471 22.22 22.74 9.38
CA MET A 471 23.27 22.40 8.43
C MET A 471 24.50 23.27 8.69
N GLU A 472 24.34 24.54 9.04
CA GLU A 472 25.45 25.41 9.45
C GLU A 472 26.20 24.84 10.66
N LEU A 473 25.49 24.40 11.70
CA LEU A 473 26.08 23.80 12.90
C LEU A 473 26.77 22.47 12.60
N LEU A 474 26.16 21.61 11.79
CA LEU A 474 26.81 20.37 11.34
C LEU A 474 28.10 20.65 10.58
N ARG A 475 28.09 21.64 9.68
CA ARG A 475 29.27 22.00 8.88
C ARG A 475 30.36 22.70 9.69
N ALA A 476 29.98 23.41 10.75
CA ALA A 476 30.93 23.95 11.73
C ALA A 476 31.59 22.83 12.55
N ALA A 477 30.87 21.74 12.83
CA ALA A 477 31.38 20.58 13.58
C ALA A 477 32.26 19.65 12.73
N GLY A 478 32.08 19.59 11.41
CA GLY A 478 32.91 18.76 10.53
C GLY A 478 32.79 19.11 9.04
N ALA A 479 33.87 18.91 8.29
CA ALA A 479 33.93 19.16 6.85
C ALA A 479 33.08 18.15 6.05
N THR A 480 33.11 16.88 6.45
CA THR A 480 32.27 15.82 5.86
C THR A 480 31.09 15.51 6.79
N VAL A 481 29.86 15.80 6.36
CA VAL A 481 28.64 15.44 7.11
C VAL A 481 28.19 14.05 6.68
N VAL A 482 28.22 13.11 7.63
CA VAL A 482 27.69 11.75 7.49
C VAL A 482 26.35 11.69 8.20
N ALA A 483 25.25 11.53 7.47
CA ALA A 483 23.92 11.41 8.07
C ALA A 483 23.40 9.98 7.93
N ILE A 484 23.05 9.35 9.06
CA ILE A 484 22.47 8.01 9.07
C ILE A 484 21.07 8.07 9.66
N HIS A 485 20.12 7.55 8.90
CA HIS A 485 18.79 7.24 9.42
C HIS A 485 18.74 5.79 9.87
N VAL A 486 18.30 5.56 11.12
CA VAL A 486 18.09 4.22 11.69
C VAL A 486 16.65 4.13 12.15
N ARG A 487 15.92 3.11 11.68
CA ARG A 487 14.51 2.88 12.00
C ARG A 487 14.40 1.75 13.01
N ARG A 488 13.73 1.98 14.14
CA ARG A 488 13.56 1.01 15.24
C ARG A 488 12.12 0.60 15.51
N GLY A 489 11.14 1.33 14.98
CA GLY A 489 9.79 0.81 14.82
C GLY A 489 8.69 1.71 15.38
N ASP A 490 8.27 2.68 14.58
CA ASP A 490 6.95 3.31 14.68
C ASP A 490 5.75 2.38 14.31
N PHE A 491 6.01 1.14 13.87
CA PHE A 491 5.00 0.23 13.30
C PHE A 491 5.05 -1.15 13.96
N LEU A 492 4.59 -1.26 15.20
CA LEU A 492 4.51 -2.52 15.97
C LEU A 492 3.60 -3.59 15.31
N THR A 493 2.79 -3.21 14.32
CA THR A 493 1.80 -4.08 13.66
C THR A 493 2.25 -4.63 12.30
N SER A 494 3.39 -4.17 11.76
CA SER A 494 3.89 -4.57 10.44
C SER A 494 5.32 -5.11 10.57
N ASN A 495 5.58 -6.32 10.05
CA ASN A 495 6.90 -6.95 10.03
C ASN A 495 7.87 -6.23 9.05
N TYR A 496 8.22 -4.98 9.33
CA TYR A 496 9.30 -4.30 8.62
C TYR A 496 10.64 -4.85 9.08
N PRO A 497 11.61 -5.07 8.17
CA PRO A 497 12.95 -5.46 8.56
C PRO A 497 13.58 -4.33 9.39
N ILE A 498 13.97 -4.65 10.62
CA ILE A 498 14.79 -3.77 11.45
C ILE A 498 16.24 -4.16 11.21
N THR A 499 17.04 -3.19 10.78
CA THR A 499 18.48 -3.40 10.55
C THR A 499 19.23 -3.40 11.88
N GLU A 500 20.18 -4.32 12.02
CA GLU A 500 21.09 -4.35 13.17
C GLU A 500 22.00 -3.11 13.17
N THR A 501 21.98 -2.32 14.25
CA THR A 501 22.82 -1.11 14.36
C THR A 501 24.30 -1.42 14.19
N ALA A 502 24.76 -2.58 14.64
CA ALA A 502 26.16 -3.00 14.50
C ALA A 502 26.65 -2.96 13.05
N TRP A 503 25.79 -3.23 12.06
CA TRP A 503 26.20 -3.20 10.66
C TRP A 503 26.61 -1.79 10.21
N TYR A 504 25.90 -0.75 10.67
CA TYR A 504 26.27 0.65 10.40
C TYR A 504 27.53 1.05 11.12
N VAL A 505 27.69 0.64 12.38
CA VAL A 505 28.88 0.93 13.19
C VAL A 505 30.12 0.32 12.55
N ASP A 506 30.08 -0.96 12.18
CA ASP A 506 31.22 -1.65 11.55
C ASP A 506 31.58 -1.04 10.19
N TRP A 507 30.58 -0.67 9.40
CA TRP A 507 30.80 0.06 8.14
C TRP A 507 31.40 1.45 8.38
N LEU A 508 30.89 2.20 9.35
CA LEU A 508 31.45 3.50 9.73
C LEU A 508 32.90 3.36 10.18
N ARG A 509 33.26 2.38 11.02
CA ARG A 509 34.66 2.15 11.45
C ARG A 509 35.61 2.01 10.27
N ALA A 510 35.19 1.32 9.22
CA ALA A 510 35.99 1.15 8.01
C ALA A 510 36.10 2.45 7.18
N LEU A 511 35.01 3.23 7.10
CA LEU A 511 34.96 4.46 6.30
C LEU A 511 35.58 5.67 7.00
N TRP A 512 35.38 5.81 8.32
CA TRP A 512 35.64 7.01 9.11
C TRP A 512 37.06 7.58 8.95
N PRO A 513 38.13 6.76 8.99
CA PRO A 513 39.50 7.26 8.83
C PRO A 513 39.81 7.82 7.43
N GLN A 514 38.96 7.54 6.45
CA GLN A 514 39.11 7.98 5.06
C GLN A 514 38.41 9.31 4.79
N LEU A 515 37.62 9.81 5.75
CA LEU A 515 36.84 11.04 5.60
C LEU A 515 37.62 12.23 6.15
N GLU A 516 37.49 13.37 5.48
CA GLU A 516 38.05 14.64 5.93
C GLU A 516 37.16 15.24 7.03
N HIS A 517 37.70 15.34 8.25
CA HIS A 517 37.05 15.89 9.45
C HIS A 517 35.55 15.53 9.54
N PRO A 518 35.20 14.23 9.64
CA PRO A 518 33.82 13.79 9.60
C PRO A 518 33.04 14.17 10.86
N VAL A 519 31.76 14.47 10.68
CA VAL A 519 30.76 14.58 11.76
C VAL A 519 29.60 13.64 11.46
N LEU A 520 29.12 12.93 12.49
CA LEU A 520 28.00 12.01 12.39
C LEU A 520 26.72 12.69 12.86
N TYR A 521 25.72 12.72 12.00
CA TYR A 521 24.34 13.04 12.34
C TYR A 521 23.49 11.77 12.38
N LEU A 522 22.79 11.54 13.49
CA LEU A 522 21.85 10.43 13.64
C LEU A 522 20.40 10.92 13.63
N ALA A 523 19.61 10.38 12.71
CA ALA A 523 18.16 10.51 12.67
C ALA A 523 17.50 9.16 13.03
N SER A 524 16.57 9.15 13.98
CA SER A 524 15.87 7.93 14.36
C SER A 524 14.55 8.21 15.07
N ASP A 525 13.60 7.29 14.93
CA ASP A 525 12.39 7.20 15.74
C ASP A 525 12.66 6.75 17.19
N ASP A 526 13.85 6.20 17.47
CA ASP A 526 14.27 5.78 18.83
C ASP A 526 15.77 6.06 19.06
N LEU A 527 16.11 7.36 19.14
CA LEU A 527 17.48 7.79 19.45
C LEU A 527 18.04 7.20 20.76
N PRO A 528 17.28 7.16 21.89
CA PRO A 528 17.79 6.58 23.14
C PRO A 528 18.27 5.13 22.99
N ALA A 529 17.59 4.32 22.18
CA ALA A 529 17.97 2.92 21.98
C ALA A 529 19.25 2.72 21.14
N ILE A 530 19.62 3.68 20.30
CA ILE A 530 20.73 3.48 19.33
C ILE A 530 21.95 4.35 19.61
N ARG A 531 21.81 5.51 20.27
CA ARG A 531 22.87 6.52 20.36
C ARG A 531 24.16 5.97 20.97
N HIS A 532 24.03 5.12 21.99
CA HIS A 532 25.20 4.53 22.67
C HIS A 532 26.07 3.67 21.74
N ALA A 533 25.47 2.96 20.78
CA ALA A 533 26.21 2.12 19.85
C ALA A 533 27.11 2.91 18.89
N PHE A 534 26.80 4.20 18.67
CA PHE A 534 27.60 5.10 17.83
C PHE A 534 28.53 6.01 18.64
N ALA A 535 28.68 5.81 19.96
CA ALA A 535 29.37 6.76 20.84
C ALA A 535 30.82 7.08 20.41
N GLU A 536 31.53 6.13 19.79
CA GLU A 536 32.89 6.32 19.28
C GLU A 536 32.99 7.38 18.16
N PHE A 537 31.87 7.74 17.52
CA PHE A 537 31.79 8.76 16.47
C PHE A 537 31.24 10.10 16.97
N HIS A 538 30.99 10.24 18.28
CA HIS A 538 30.43 11.44 18.90
C HIS A 538 29.20 12.01 18.15
N PRO A 539 28.12 11.22 17.98
CA PRO A 539 27.00 11.59 17.12
C PRO A 539 26.27 12.81 17.64
N LEU A 540 26.05 13.76 16.72
CA LEU A 540 25.07 14.82 16.85
C LEU A 540 23.69 14.29 16.45
N THR A 541 22.68 14.85 17.08
CA THR A 541 21.26 14.58 16.84
C THR A 541 20.54 15.89 16.62
N ARG A 542 19.27 15.84 16.18
CA ARG A 542 18.45 17.04 16.02
C ARG A 542 18.50 17.97 17.24
N ALA A 543 18.44 17.42 18.46
CA ALA A 543 18.47 18.21 19.69
C ALA A 543 19.80 18.96 19.92
N ASP A 544 20.88 18.54 19.27
CA ASP A 544 22.19 19.19 19.37
C ASP A 544 22.37 20.32 18.32
N VAL A 545 21.60 20.29 17.22
CA VAL A 545 21.82 21.17 16.05
C VAL A 545 20.60 21.93 15.57
N ALA A 546 19.41 21.71 16.14
CA ALA A 546 18.20 22.37 15.67
C ALA A 546 17.31 22.79 16.83
N GLU A 547 16.69 23.96 16.70
CA GLU A 547 15.60 24.36 17.59
C GLU A 547 14.38 23.45 17.40
N ASP A 548 13.60 23.28 18.47
CA ASP A 548 12.40 22.46 18.43
C ASP A 548 11.32 23.09 17.54
N TRP A 549 11.04 22.41 16.43
CA TRP A 549 9.92 22.73 15.55
C TRP A 549 8.77 21.76 15.83
N VAL A 550 8.02 22.03 16.90
CA VAL A 550 7.04 21.11 17.50
C VAL A 550 6.11 20.47 16.47
N GLY A 551 6.15 19.14 16.39
CA GLY A 551 5.34 18.33 15.48
C GLY A 551 5.86 18.24 14.04
N LEU A 552 6.99 18.88 13.73
CA LEU A 552 7.64 18.97 12.42
C LEU A 552 9.12 18.57 12.49
N GLU A 553 9.53 17.92 13.58
CA GLU A 553 10.90 17.47 13.84
C GLU A 553 11.42 16.57 12.70
N PHE A 554 10.55 15.71 12.17
CA PHE A 554 10.87 14.82 11.06
C PHE A 554 11.28 15.57 9.78
N LEU A 555 10.82 16.83 9.58
CA LEU A 555 11.24 17.63 8.42
C LEU A 555 12.66 18.15 8.58
N GLN A 556 13.12 18.39 9.81
CA GLN A 556 14.51 18.77 10.10
C GLN A 556 15.43 17.56 9.89
N ASP A 557 15.07 16.39 10.41
CA ASP A 557 15.80 15.13 10.12
C ASP A 557 15.86 14.84 8.61
N PHE A 558 14.74 15.03 7.92
CA PHE A 558 14.66 14.86 6.46
C PHE A 558 15.61 15.83 5.74
N HIS A 559 15.64 17.09 6.17
CA HIS A 559 16.50 18.12 5.58
C HIS A 559 17.98 17.83 5.79
N ALA A 560 18.39 17.32 6.96
CA ALA A 560 19.77 16.89 7.21
C ALA A 560 20.20 15.77 6.26
N LEU A 561 19.37 14.73 6.11
CA LEU A 561 19.63 13.62 5.18
C LEU A 561 19.71 14.08 3.73
N MET A 562 18.89 15.07 3.34
CA MET A 562 18.87 15.65 1.99
C MET A 562 20.11 16.50 1.66
N ASN A 563 20.89 16.93 2.67
CA ASN A 563 22.01 17.86 2.49
C ASN A 563 23.38 17.35 3.03
N ALA A 564 23.44 16.10 3.48
CA ALA A 564 24.67 15.43 3.90
C ALA A 564 25.55 15.00 2.69
N ASP A 565 26.84 14.75 2.92
CA ASP A 565 27.77 14.27 1.88
C ASP A 565 27.81 12.74 1.79
N VAL A 566 27.49 12.07 2.89
CA VAL A 566 27.34 10.62 2.97
C VAL A 566 26.01 10.32 3.65
N VAL A 567 25.18 9.48 3.04
CA VAL A 567 23.84 9.16 3.54
C VAL A 567 23.69 7.66 3.74
N GLY A 568 23.38 7.26 4.99
CA GLY A 568 22.94 5.91 5.33
C GLY A 568 21.43 5.85 5.49
N ILE A 569 20.76 4.95 4.76
CA ILE A 569 19.30 4.76 4.86
C ILE A 569 18.94 3.49 5.64
N SER A 570 17.71 3.40 6.15
CA SER A 570 17.18 2.16 6.74
C SER A 570 16.55 1.25 5.70
N ALA A 571 16.61 -0.06 5.94
CA ALA A 571 15.86 -1.03 5.15
C ALA A 571 14.35 -0.71 5.16
N ALA A 572 13.71 -0.81 4.00
CA ALA A 572 12.27 -0.56 3.81
C ALA A 572 11.76 0.79 4.36
N SER A 573 12.62 1.82 4.44
CA SER A 573 12.22 3.17 4.86
C SER A 573 12.05 4.10 3.67
N GLY A 574 10.79 4.36 3.29
CA GLY A 574 10.46 5.35 2.26
C GLY A 574 10.99 6.75 2.60
N PHE A 575 11.09 7.09 3.89
CA PHE A 575 11.57 8.39 4.37
C PHE A 575 13.03 8.65 4.04
N SER A 576 13.93 7.77 4.46
CA SER A 576 15.36 7.92 4.18
C SER A 576 15.70 7.67 2.71
N LEU A 577 14.94 6.78 2.05
CA LEU A 577 15.08 6.56 0.59
C LEU A 577 14.69 7.81 -0.20
N LEU A 578 13.59 8.48 0.16
CA LEU A 578 13.18 9.74 -0.46
C LEU A 578 14.24 10.83 -0.21
N ALA A 579 14.75 10.96 1.02
CA ALA A 579 15.80 11.93 1.33
C ALA A 579 17.07 11.69 0.49
N ALA A 580 17.51 10.43 0.38
CA ALA A 580 18.63 10.04 -0.47
C ALA A 580 18.41 10.40 -1.95
N ARG A 581 17.18 10.25 -2.46
CA ARG A 581 16.84 10.63 -3.84
C ARG A 581 16.85 12.13 -4.06
N LEU A 582 16.38 12.91 -3.09
CA LEU A 582 16.38 14.37 -3.19
C LEU A 582 17.73 15.01 -2.87
N ASN A 583 18.66 14.24 -2.29
CA ASN A 583 20.00 14.71 -2.01
C ASN A 583 20.79 14.93 -3.32
N THR A 584 21.32 16.15 -3.45
CA THR A 584 22.11 16.61 -4.61
C THR A 584 23.59 16.80 -4.28
N ARG A 585 24.00 16.56 -3.03
CA ARG A 585 25.34 16.79 -2.50
C ARG A 585 26.11 15.50 -2.20
N ALA A 586 25.40 14.44 -1.84
CA ALA A 586 26.01 13.22 -1.36
C ALA A 586 26.82 12.52 -2.45
N ARG A 587 28.05 12.16 -2.08
CA ARG A 587 28.99 11.38 -2.90
C ARG A 587 28.87 9.87 -2.66
N LEU A 588 28.26 9.48 -1.55
CA LEU A 588 28.08 8.07 -1.18
C LEU A 588 26.71 7.87 -0.50
N PHE A 589 25.97 6.90 -1.02
CA PHE A 589 24.74 6.41 -0.42
C PHE A 589 24.92 4.95 -0.02
N VAL A 590 24.48 4.59 1.17
CA VAL A 590 24.55 3.21 1.65
C VAL A 590 23.23 2.72 2.24
N GLU A 591 22.99 1.42 2.09
CA GLU A 591 21.81 0.75 2.60
C GLU A 591 22.16 -0.62 3.21
N PRO A 592 21.24 -1.22 3.99
CA PRO A 592 21.41 -2.56 4.52
C PRO A 592 21.27 -3.64 3.45
N ASP A 593 22.27 -4.51 3.37
CA ASP A 593 22.20 -5.80 2.67
C ASP A 593 21.77 -6.87 3.67
N MET A 594 20.47 -7.19 3.69
CA MET A 594 19.92 -8.16 4.63
C MET A 594 20.48 -9.57 4.41
N ALA A 595 20.82 -9.94 3.17
CA ALA A 595 21.34 -11.26 2.84
C ALA A 595 22.79 -11.41 3.26
N ALA A 596 23.61 -10.38 3.01
CA ALA A 596 25.02 -10.36 3.41
C ALA A 596 25.26 -9.85 4.85
N ARG A 597 24.20 -9.43 5.55
CA ARG A 597 24.23 -8.93 6.93
C ARG A 597 25.26 -7.80 7.15
N ARG A 598 25.29 -6.84 6.23
CA ARG A 598 26.23 -5.72 6.21
C ARG A 598 25.64 -4.47 5.56
N ILE A 599 26.34 -3.35 5.62
CA ILE A 599 26.00 -2.16 4.84
C ILE A 599 26.71 -2.21 3.48
N ARG A 600 26.01 -1.80 2.42
CA ARG A 600 26.53 -1.74 1.05
C ARG A 600 26.22 -0.40 0.38
N PRO A 601 27.04 0.04 -0.59
CA PRO A 601 26.68 1.16 -1.46
C PRO A 601 25.46 0.85 -2.32
N PHE A 602 24.67 1.88 -2.63
CA PHE A 602 23.57 1.80 -3.61
C PHE A 602 23.42 3.11 -4.39
N ALA A 603 22.69 3.07 -5.50
CA ALA A 603 22.34 4.25 -6.29
C ALA A 603 20.85 4.57 -6.08
N PRO A 604 20.47 5.72 -5.49
CA PRO A 604 19.07 6.00 -5.12
C PRO A 604 18.06 6.01 -6.27
N TRP A 605 18.52 6.17 -7.50
CA TRP A 605 17.73 6.27 -8.72
C TRP A 605 17.84 5.04 -9.62
N THR A 606 18.46 3.96 -9.14
CA THR A 606 18.59 2.69 -9.85
C THR A 606 17.84 1.60 -9.06
N PRO A 607 16.98 0.78 -9.71
CA PRO A 607 16.22 -0.28 -9.07
C PRO A 607 17.06 -1.35 -8.36
#